data_AF-A0A432UA01-F1
#
_entry.id   AF-A0A432UA01-F1
#
_cell.length_a   1.000
_cell.length_b   1.000
_cell.length_c   1.000
_cell.angle_alpha   90.00
_cell.angle_beta   90.00
_cell.angle_gamma   90.00
#
_symmetry.space_group_name_H-M   'P 1'
#
loop_
_entity.id
_entity.type
_entity.pdbx_description
1 polymer ?
#
loop_
_entity_poly.entity_id
_entity_poly.type
_entity_poly.pdbx_seq_one_letter_code
_entity_poly.pdbx_strand_id
1 'polypeptide(L)'
;MKNITLLGATGSIGKSTLSVVDQHPDQFNIFALSANTNWQVMLELCRQYQPTYAVMTNEEAADKLQAALNNDTQVLSGEQALCDIAAHQQTDY
;
A
#
# COMPACT_ATOMS: atom_id res chain seq x y z
N MET A 1 -3.39 -16.54 7.44
CA MET A 1 -3.23 -15.37 6.56
C MET A 1 -1.99 -14.61 7.00
N LYS A 2 -1.12 -14.26 6.05
CA LYS A 2 0.14 -13.55 6.25
C LYS A 2 0.02 -12.14 5.70
N ASN A 3 0.46 -11.17 6.46
CA ASN A 3 0.34 -9.75 6.14
C ASN A 3 1.57 -9.27 5.38
N ILE A 4 1.35 -8.73 4.19
CA ILE A 4 2.39 -8.21 3.32
C ILE A 4 2.38 -6.69 3.35
N THR A 5 3.55 -6.09 3.56
CA THR A 5 3.80 -4.67 3.34
C THR A 5 4.59 -4.50 2.04
N LEU A 6 3.96 -3.90 1.03
CA LEU A 6 4.56 -3.77 -0.28
C LEU A 6 5.19 -2.39 -0.50
N LEU A 7 6.52 -2.37 -0.51
CA LEU A 7 7.29 -1.17 -0.80
C LEU A 7 7.41 -0.92 -2.32
N GLY A 8 6.81 0.16 -2.82
CA GLY A 8 6.80 0.46 -4.26
C GLY A 8 5.76 -0.33 -5.06
N ALA A 9 4.53 -0.41 -4.56
CA ALA A 9 3.41 -1.16 -5.13
C ALA A 9 3.06 -0.78 -6.59
N THR A 10 3.30 0.47 -6.98
CA THR A 10 3.01 0.96 -8.34
C THR A 10 4.09 0.62 -9.37
N GLY A 11 5.23 0.07 -8.93
CA GLY A 11 6.34 -0.34 -9.79
C GLY A 11 6.15 -1.74 -10.39
N SER A 12 7.08 -2.16 -11.26
CA SER A 12 7.02 -3.45 -11.94
C SER A 12 7.04 -4.64 -10.99
N ILE A 13 7.93 -4.60 -9.98
CA ILE A 13 8.02 -5.66 -8.95
C ILE A 13 6.75 -5.68 -8.11
N GLY A 14 6.24 -4.51 -7.71
CA GLY A 14 5.00 -4.40 -6.95
C GLY A 14 3.83 -5.09 -7.64
N LYS A 15 3.63 -4.83 -8.93
CA LYS A 15 2.59 -5.49 -9.73
C LYS A 15 2.75 -7.01 -9.80
N SER A 16 3.98 -7.50 -9.95
CA SER A 16 4.25 -8.94 -9.92
C SER A 16 3.94 -9.56 -8.56
N THR A 17 4.31 -8.89 -7.47
CA THR A 17 3.98 -9.36 -6.11
C THR A 17 2.47 -9.42 -5.88
N LEU A 18 1.74 -8.38 -6.30
CA LEU A 18 0.27 -8.34 -6.22
C LEU A 18 -0.38 -9.48 -7.00
N SER A 19 0.17 -9.82 -8.18
CA SER A 19 -0.31 -10.97 -8.96
C SER A 19 -0.15 -12.31 -8.24
N VAL A 20 0.86 -12.47 -7.38
CA VAL A 20 1.02 -13.66 -6.54
C VAL A 20 0.01 -13.66 -5.39
N VAL A 21 -0.25 -12.50 -4.79
CA VAL A 21 -1.27 -12.36 -3.74
C VAL A 21 -2.67 -12.68 -4.29
N ASP A 22 -2.99 -12.22 -5.49
CA ASP A 22 -4.25 -12.52 -6.19
C ASP A 22 -4.43 -14.02 -6.46
N GLN A 23 -3.34 -14.77 -6.64
CA GLN A 23 -3.37 -16.23 -6.85
C GLN A 23 -3.55 -17.02 -5.54
N HIS A 24 -3.29 -16.40 -4.39
CA HIS A 24 -3.30 -17.04 -3.08
C HIS A 24 -4.01 -16.19 -2.00
N PRO A 25 -5.28 -15.79 -2.23
CA PRO A 25 -6.01 -14.87 -1.34
C PRO A 25 -6.34 -15.49 0.03
N ASP A 26 -6.30 -16.82 0.17
CA ASP A 26 -6.47 -17.54 1.45
C ASP A 26 -5.20 -17.50 2.31
N GLN A 27 -4.04 -17.25 1.70
CA GLN A 27 -2.74 -17.26 2.37
C GLN A 27 -2.23 -15.86 2.67
N PHE A 28 -2.44 -14.90 1.78
CA PHE A 28 -1.87 -13.55 1.88
C PHE A 28 -2.93 -12.47 1.94
N ASN A 29 -2.61 -11.41 2.68
CA ASN A 29 -3.36 -10.17 2.70
C ASN A 29 -2.40 -8.99 2.54
N ILE A 30 -2.83 -7.93 1.84
CA ILE A 30 -2.09 -6.69 1.78
C ILE A 30 -2.41 -5.87 3.02
N PHE A 31 -1.42 -5.70 3.88
CA PHE A 31 -1.55 -4.89 5.08
C PHE A 31 -1.23 -3.42 4.81
N ALA A 32 -0.14 -3.16 4.08
CA ALA A 32 0.27 -1.82 3.71
C ALA A 32 0.81 -1.76 2.28
N LEU A 33 0.57 -0.64 1.61
CA LEU A 33 1.12 -0.33 0.28
C LEU A 33 1.91 0.98 0.36
N SER A 34 2.95 1.11 -0.44
CA SER A 34 3.59 2.42 -0.66
C SER A 34 3.95 2.71 -2.10
N ALA A 35 4.00 3.99 -2.44
CA ALA A 35 4.47 4.49 -3.72
C ALA A 35 5.07 5.89 -3.58
N ASN A 36 5.64 6.40 -4.68
CA ASN A 36 6.19 7.76 -4.69
C ASN A 36 5.13 8.80 -5.06
N THR A 37 4.79 8.93 -6.35
CA THR A 37 3.91 10.00 -6.87
C THR A 37 2.66 9.50 -7.59
N ASN A 38 2.60 8.22 -7.97
CA ASN A 38 1.51 7.67 -8.78
C ASN A 38 0.28 7.31 -7.92
N TRP A 39 -0.35 8.34 -7.36
CA TRP A 39 -1.50 8.21 -6.46
C TRP A 39 -2.74 7.63 -7.13
N GLN A 40 -2.88 7.76 -8.46
CA GLN A 40 -4.03 7.23 -9.20
C GLN A 40 -4.01 5.70 -9.23
N VAL A 41 -2.86 5.10 -9.52
CA VAL A 41 -2.68 3.64 -9.42
C VAL A 41 -2.80 3.21 -7.96
N MET A 42 -2.25 3.97 -7.02
CA MET A 42 -2.41 3.65 -5.59
C MET A 42 -3.88 3.65 -5.17
N LEU A 43 -4.72 4.56 -5.67
CA LEU A 43 -6.15 4.60 -5.39
C LEU A 43 -6.86 3.33 -5.86
N GLU A 44 -6.55 2.84 -7.06
CA GLU A 44 -7.11 1.58 -7.58
C GLU A 44 -6.71 0.40 -6.69
N LEU A 45 -5.43 0.34 -6.30
CA LEU A 45 -4.92 -0.70 -5.41
C LEU A 45 -5.58 -0.63 -4.03
N CYS A 46 -5.75 0.55 -3.45
CA CYS A 46 -6.40 0.72 -2.15
C CYS A 46 -7.87 0.27 -2.20
N ARG A 47 -8.57 0.50 -3.31
CA ARG A 47 -9.95 0.02 -3.50
C ARG A 47 -10.03 -1.50 -3.63
N GLN A 48 -9.08 -2.10 -4.35
CA GLN A 48 -9.04 -3.54 -4.56
C GLN A 48 -8.65 -4.31 -3.30
N TYR A 49 -7.56 -3.90 -2.64
CA TYR A 49 -6.96 -4.65 -1.55
C TYR A 49 -7.35 -4.16 -0.16
N GLN A 50 -7.91 -2.95 -0.05
CA GLN A 50 -8.33 -2.33 1.21
C GLN A 50 -7.28 -2.44 2.32
N PRO A 51 -6.02 -2.00 2.07
CA PRO A 51 -4.97 -2.10 3.06
C PRO A 51 -5.28 -1.24 4.27
N THR A 52 -4.69 -1.56 5.42
CA THR A 52 -4.76 -0.71 6.60
C THR A 52 -4.03 0.61 6.37
N TYR A 53 -2.88 0.56 5.68
CA TYR A 53 -2.05 1.74 5.41
C TYR A 53 -1.72 1.91 3.93
N ALA A 54 -1.74 3.16 3.47
CA ALA A 54 -1.20 3.57 2.17
C ALA A 54 -0.21 4.72 2.36
N VAL A 55 1.07 4.51 2.04
CA VAL A 55 2.12 5.52 2.19
C VAL A 55 2.49 6.11 0.84
N MET A 56 2.43 7.42 0.71
CA MET A 56 2.99 8.14 -0.44
C MET A 56 4.24 8.91 0.00
N THR A 57 5.43 8.62 -0.55
CA THR A 57 6.64 9.37 -0.15
C THR A 57 6.58 10.84 -0.57
N ASN A 58 5.78 11.17 -1.59
CA ASN A 58 5.46 12.55 -1.96
C ASN A 58 4.18 13.02 -1.26
N GLU A 59 4.26 14.14 -0.54
CA GLU A 59 3.15 14.70 0.25
C GLU A 59 1.95 15.11 -0.61
N GLU A 60 2.18 15.80 -1.75
CA GLU A 60 1.10 16.22 -2.65
C GLU A 60 0.32 15.02 -3.22
N ALA A 61 1.02 13.92 -3.49
CA ALA A 61 0.42 12.67 -3.92
C ALA A 61 -0.39 12.01 -2.79
N ALA A 62 0.09 12.10 -1.54
CA ALA A 62 -0.64 11.65 -0.36
C ALA A 62 -1.96 12.41 -0.18
N ASP A 63 -1.93 13.74 -0.28
CA ASP A 63 -3.11 14.59 -0.14
C ASP A 63 -4.16 14.27 -1.21
N LYS A 64 -3.72 14.09 -2.48
CA LYS A 64 -4.61 13.69 -3.57
C LYS A 64 -5.22 12.31 -3.35
N LEU A 65 -4.43 11.35 -2.86
CA LEU A 65 -4.92 10.02 -2.53
C LEU A 65 -5.96 10.10 -1.40
N GLN A 66 -5.63 10.78 -0.30
CA GLN A 66 -6.51 10.93 0.86
C GLN A 66 -7.84 11.61 0.51
N ALA A 67 -7.82 12.59 -0.39
CA ALA A 67 -9.03 13.27 -0.87
C ALA A 67 -9.90 12.40 -1.79
N ALA A 68 -9.29 11.48 -2.55
CA ALA A 68 -10.00 10.63 -3.51
C ALA A 68 -10.43 9.27 -2.92
N LEU A 69 -9.79 8.87 -1.82
CA LEU A 69 -10.04 7.61 -1.14
C LEU A 69 -11.26 7.73 -0.23
N ASN A 70 -12.11 6.70 -0.25
CA ASN A 70 -13.39 6.68 0.43
C ASN A 70 -13.60 5.39 1.24
N ASN A 71 -12.52 4.84 1.79
CA ASN A 71 -12.52 3.67 2.66
C ASN A 71 -11.70 3.94 3.95
N ASP A 72 -11.56 2.93 4.79
CA ASP A 72 -10.88 3.03 6.10
C ASP A 72 -9.34 2.97 6.01
N THR A 73 -8.77 2.93 4.80
CA THR A 73 -7.31 2.94 4.62
C THR A 73 -6.73 4.27 5.11
N GLN A 74 -5.77 4.19 6.03
CA GLN A 74 -5.07 5.37 6.53
C GLN A 74 -3.96 5.80 5.56
N VAL A 75 -4.09 7.00 4.99
CA VAL A 75 -3.03 7.55 4.13
C VAL A 75 -1.99 8.27 4.98
N LEU A 76 -0.73 7.93 4.76
CA LEU A 76 0.43 8.54 5.41
C LEU A 76 1.40 9.07 4.35
N SER A 77 2.31 9.96 4.75
CA SER A 77 3.28 10.58 3.86
C SER A 77 4.71 10.59 4.39
N GLY A 78 5.66 10.67 3.47
CA GLY A 78 7.08 10.86 3.75
C GLY A 78 7.86 9.57 4.03
N GLU A 79 9.18 9.72 4.13
CA GLU A 79 10.12 8.59 4.31
C GLU A 79 9.97 7.93 5.68
N GLN A 80 9.66 8.67 6.73
CA GLN A 80 9.46 8.10 8.06
C GLN A 80 8.27 7.13 8.07
N ALA A 81 7.14 7.52 7.47
CA ALA A 81 5.98 6.65 7.37
C ALA A 81 6.29 5.36 6.60
N LEU A 82 7.17 5.44 5.59
CA LEU A 82 7.64 4.27 4.84
C LEU A 82 8.41 3.30 5.76
N CYS A 83 9.32 3.83 6.58
CA CYS A 83 10.05 3.03 7.56
C CYS A 83 9.12 2.43 8.63
N ASP A 84 8.14 3.20 9.10
CA ASP A 84 7.21 2.78 10.14
C ASP A 84 6.34 1.61 9.68
N ILE A 85 5.79 1.65 8.45
CA ILE A 85 5.01 0.52 7.91
C ILE A 85 5.87 -0.72 7.67
N ALA A 86 7.13 -0.53 7.24
CA ALA A 86 8.06 -1.63 7.00
C ALA A 86 8.46 -2.34 8.31
N ALA A 87 8.56 -1.58 9.40
CA ALA A 87 8.86 -2.10 10.74
C ALA A 87 7.60 -2.46 11.57
N HIS A 88 6.40 -2.35 10.98
CA HIS A 88 5.16 -2.54 11.72
C HIS A 88 5.02 -3.97 12.25
N GLN A 89 4.59 -4.12 13.50
CA GLN A 89 4.51 -5.44 14.17
C GLN A 89 3.56 -6.43 13.50
N GLN A 90 2.59 -5.91 12.73
CA GLN A 90 1.65 -6.73 11.97
C GLN A 90 2.15 -7.10 10.57
N THR A 91 3.33 -6.63 10.16
CA THR A 91 3.97 -7.02 8.89
C THR A 91 4.68 -8.36 9.08
N ASP A 92 4.27 -9.38 8.31
CA ASP A 92 5.00 -10.66 8.24
C ASP A 92 6.10 -10.63 7.15
N TYR A 93 5.84 -9.89 6.05
CA TYR A 93 6.70 -9.79 4.86
C TYR A 93 6.76 -8.38 4.30
#